data_AF-A0A3D9L4N0-F1
#
_entry.id   AF-A0A3D9L4N0-F1
#
_cell.length_a   1.000
_cell.length_b   1.000
_cell.length_c   1.000
_cell.angle_alpha   90.00
_cell.angle_beta   90.00
_cell.angle_gamma   90.00
#
_symmetry.space_group_name_H-M   'P 1'
#
loop_
_entity.id
_entity.type
_entity.pdbx_description
1 polymer ?
#
loop_
_entity_poly.entity_id
_entity_poly.type
_entity_poly.pdbx_seq_one_letter_code
_entity_poly.pdbx_strand_id
1 'polypeptide(L)'
;MSSKGNSFFAFLFGAITGGVLGILFAPDKGTNTRDKLTYRLDKYRKRLEEIVDDLVEGADMVENEAKSEGEKIVKDAKVKAEKLLDDVNGLIDQIKTK
;
A
#
# COMPACT_ATOMS: atom_id res chain seq x y z
N MET A 1 -1.10 -11.68 59.26
CA MET A 1 -0.39 -11.34 58.01
C MET A 1 -0.56 -12.48 57.01
N SER A 2 -1.39 -12.34 55.98
CA SER A 2 -1.58 -13.35 54.90
C SER A 2 -1.80 -12.74 53.49
N SER A 3 -1.53 -11.44 53.33
CA SER A 3 -1.80 -10.70 52.08
C SER A 3 -0.88 -11.01 50.90
N LYS A 4 0.29 -11.63 51.13
CA LYS A 4 1.27 -11.93 50.07
C LYS A 4 0.78 -12.94 49.02
N GLY A 5 0.01 -13.95 49.44
CA GLY A 5 -0.52 -14.96 48.51
C GLY A 5 -1.53 -14.37 47.53
N ASN A 6 -2.45 -13.55 48.03
CA ASN A 6 -3.50 -12.95 47.20
C ASN A 6 -2.95 -11.93 46.19
N SER A 7 -1.92 -11.16 46.57
CA SER A 7 -1.25 -10.23 45.65
C SER A 7 -0.46 -10.96 44.55
N PHE A 8 0.12 -12.13 44.84
CA PHE A 8 0.82 -12.94 43.84
C PHE A 8 -0.13 -13.49 42.77
N PHE A 9 -1.30 -14.00 43.18
CA PHE A 9 -2.32 -14.47 42.23
C PHE A 9 -2.91 -13.33 41.40
N ALA A 10 -3.14 -12.15 41.99
CA ALA A 10 -3.59 -10.97 41.25
C ALA A 10 -2.56 -10.52 40.19
N PHE A 11 -1.27 -10.54 40.53
CA PHE A 11 -0.19 -10.26 39.57
C PHE A 11 -0.16 -11.30 38.44
N LEU A 12 -0.24 -12.60 38.76
CA LEU A 12 -0.22 -13.66 37.75
C LEU A 12 -1.42 -13.55 36.79
N PHE A 13 -2.60 -13.27 37.33
CA PHE A 13 -3.80 -13.06 36.52
C PHE A 13 -3.67 -11.81 35.63
N GLY A 14 -3.13 -10.72 36.17
CA GLY A 14 -2.83 -9.50 35.41
C GLY A 14 -1.79 -9.73 34.31
N ALA A 15 -0.74 -10.50 34.58
CA ALA A 15 0.32 -10.83 33.63
C ALA A 15 -0.20 -11.72 32.48
N ILE A 16 -1.03 -12.73 32.79
CA ILE A 16 -1.66 -13.57 31.77
C ILE A 16 -2.59 -12.72 30.89
N THR A 17 -3.47 -11.94 31.52
CA THR A 17 -4.42 -11.08 30.79
C THR A 17 -3.69 -10.04 29.92
N GLY A 18 -2.66 -9.40 30.47
CA GLY A 18 -1.82 -8.46 29.75
C GLY A 18 -1.02 -9.11 28.62
N GLY A 19 -0.53 -10.34 28.81
CA GLY A 19 0.19 -11.10 27.78
C GLY A 19 -0.71 -11.47 26.59
N VAL A 20 -1.93 -11.92 26.85
CA VAL A 20 -2.92 -12.22 25.80
C VAL A 20 -3.26 -10.97 25.00
N LEU A 21 -3.56 -9.86 25.68
CA LEU A 21 -3.85 -8.59 25.01
C LEU A 21 -2.63 -8.08 24.23
N GLY A 22 -1.42 -8.20 24.79
CA GLY A 22 -0.18 -7.82 24.14
C GLY A 22 0.07 -8.60 22.86
N ILE A 23 -0.22 -9.90 22.83
CA ILE A 23 -0.09 -10.73 21.63
C ILE A 23 -1.17 -10.38 20.59
N LEU A 24 -2.42 -10.16 21.00
CA LEU A 24 -3.50 -9.81 20.06
C LEU A 24 -3.30 -8.45 19.40
N PHE A 25 -2.72 -7.49 20.12
CA PHE A 25 -2.39 -6.17 19.57
C PHE A 25 -1.00 -6.12 18.93
N ALA A 26 -0.22 -7.20 18.99
CA ALA A 26 1.12 -7.21 18.42
C ALA A 26 1.04 -6.98 16.90
N PRO A 27 1.91 -6.11 16.35
CA PRO A 27 1.95 -5.90 14.91
C PRO A 27 2.42 -7.16 14.18
N ASP A 28 1.94 -7.33 12.95
CA ASP A 28 2.43 -8.36 12.02
C ASP A 28 3.95 -8.22 11.79
N LYS A 29 4.63 -9.33 11.47
CA LYS A 29 6.04 -9.30 11.09
C LYS A 29 6.25 -8.35 9.91
N GLY A 30 7.32 -7.56 9.95
CA GLY A 30 7.66 -6.61 8.89
C GLY A 30 7.73 -7.25 7.51
N THR A 31 8.23 -8.49 7.41
CA THR A 31 8.27 -9.27 6.16
C THR A 31 6.86 -9.43 5.56
N ASN A 32 5.88 -9.86 6.36
CA ASN A 32 4.51 -10.06 5.90
C ASN A 32 3.89 -8.75 5.40
N THR A 33 4.16 -7.63 6.09
CA THR A 33 3.67 -6.31 5.69
C THR A 33 4.32 -5.84 4.39
N ARG A 34 5.63 -6.03 4.23
CA ARG A 34 6.37 -5.68 3.00
C ARG A 34 5.90 -6.50 1.81
N ASP A 35 5.65 -7.80 2.01
CA ASP A 35 5.10 -8.69 0.97
C ASP A 35 3.70 -8.25 0.55
N LYS A 36 2.80 -8.03 1.52
CA LYS A 36 1.44 -7.52 1.29
C LYS A 36 1.46 -6.18 0.54
N LEU A 37 2.39 -5.29 0.89
CA LEU A 37 2.51 -3.97 0.27
C LEU A 37 3.05 -4.06 -1.16
N THR A 38 4.10 -4.85 -1.38
CA THR A 38 4.67 -5.09 -2.71
C THR A 38 3.63 -5.68 -3.65
N TYR A 39 2.85 -6.66 -3.18
CA TYR A 39 1.76 -7.25 -3.97
C TYR A 39 0.70 -6.22 -4.39
N ARG A 40 0.31 -5.33 -3.46
CA ARG A 40 -0.68 -4.28 -3.76
C ARG A 40 -0.13 -3.26 -4.76
N LEU A 41 1.13 -2.88 -4.62
CA LEU A 41 1.80 -1.94 -5.53
C LEU A 41 1.92 -2.51 -6.94
N ASP A 42 2.32 -3.78 -7.08
CA ASP A 42 2.35 -4.47 -8.39
C ASP A 42 0.97 -4.50 -9.06
N LYS A 43 -0.08 -4.76 -8.27
CA LYS A 43 -1.45 -4.75 -8.79
C LYS A 43 -1.89 -3.36 -9.26
N TYR A 44 -1.53 -2.30 -8.54
CA TYR A 44 -1.85 -0.94 -8.96
C TYR A 44 -1.05 -0.51 -10.19
N ARG A 45 0.23 -0.94 -10.27
CA ARG A 45 1.05 -0.73 -11.46
C ARG A 45 0.37 -1.29 -12.71
N LYS A 46 -0.05 -2.55 -12.69
CA LYS A 46 -0.73 -3.20 -13.83
C LYS A 46 -2.01 -2.47 -14.24
N ARG A 47 -2.81 -2.02 -13.26
CA ARG A 47 -4.02 -1.22 -13.54
C ARG A 47 -3.71 0.12 -14.19
N LEU A 48 -2.61 0.77 -13.80
CA LEU A 48 -2.18 2.01 -14.43
C LEU A 48 -1.72 1.76 -15.86
N GLU A 49 -0.99 0.67 -16.11
CA GLU A 49 -0.60 0.26 -17.47
C GLU A 49 -1.86 0.04 -18.35
N GLU A 50 -2.86 -0.71 -17.87
CA GLU A 50 -4.14 -0.89 -18.58
C GLU A 50 -4.86 0.44 -18.89
N ILE A 51 -4.96 1.35 -17.90
CA ILE A 51 -5.61 2.65 -18.11
C ILE A 51 -4.84 3.51 -19.13
N VAL A 52 -3.52 3.44 -19.12
CA VAL A 52 -2.68 4.18 -20.09
C VAL A 52 -2.89 3.63 -21.49
N ASP A 53 -2.93 2.30 -21.65
CA ASP A 53 -3.17 1.67 -22.95
C ASP A 53 -4.58 2.00 -23.49
N ASP A 54 -5.62 1.91 -22.66
CA ASP A 54 -6.99 2.28 -23.02
C ASP A 54 -7.12 3.75 -23.45
N LEU A 55 -6.40 4.66 -22.78
CA LEU A 55 -6.39 6.08 -23.13
C LEU A 55 -5.70 6.34 -24.48
N VAL A 56 -4.64 5.59 -24.79
CA VAL A 56 -3.92 5.68 -26.07
C VAL A 56 -4.81 5.17 -27.20
N GLU A 57 -5.47 4.02 -27.02
CA GLU A 57 -6.37 3.44 -28.03
C GLU A 57 -7.66 4.29 -28.24
N GLY A 58 -8.24 4.82 -27.16
CA GLY A 58 -9.46 5.64 -27.23
C GLY A 58 -9.24 7.01 -27.87
N ALA A 59 -8.01 7.53 -27.87
CA ALA A 59 -7.66 8.82 -28.45
C ALA A 59 -7.70 8.84 -30.00
N ASP A 60 -7.62 7.67 -30.65
CA ASP A 60 -7.62 7.56 -32.12
C ASP A 60 -9.02 7.63 -32.75
N MET A 61 -10.10 7.69 -31.97
CA MET A 61 -11.49 7.57 -32.49
C MET A 61 -12.27 8.89 -32.70
N VAL A 62 -11.74 10.08 -32.38
CA VAL A 62 -12.52 11.34 -32.44
C VAL A 62 -11.76 12.49 -33.13
N GLU A 63 -12.22 12.89 -34.33
CA GLU A 63 -11.71 14.06 -35.08
C GLU A 63 -12.56 15.31 -34.82
N ASN A 64 -12.04 16.30 -34.06
CA ASN A 64 -12.50 17.70 -34.02
C ASN A 64 -11.55 18.59 -33.19
N GLU A 65 -11.74 19.92 -33.18
CA GLU A 65 -10.92 20.93 -32.45
C GLU A 65 -10.70 20.63 -30.95
N ALA A 66 -11.59 19.83 -30.34
CA ALA A 66 -11.40 19.26 -29.00
C ALA A 66 -10.12 18.40 -28.87
N LYS A 67 -9.53 17.93 -29.97
CA LYS A 67 -8.30 17.13 -30.03
C LYS A 67 -7.07 17.92 -29.61
N SER A 68 -6.93 19.21 -29.94
CA SER A 68 -5.72 19.94 -29.57
C SER A 68 -5.63 20.21 -28.06
N GLU A 69 -6.77 20.48 -27.42
CA GLU A 69 -6.89 20.58 -25.96
C GLU A 69 -6.83 19.18 -25.31
N GLY A 70 -7.50 18.19 -25.89
CA GLY A 70 -7.51 16.80 -25.43
C GLY A 70 -6.14 16.15 -25.48
N GLU A 71 -5.36 16.33 -26.56
CA GLU A 71 -4.00 15.81 -26.69
C GLU A 71 -3.07 16.40 -25.63
N LYS A 72 -3.23 17.68 -25.25
CA LYS A 72 -2.47 18.27 -24.13
C LYS A 72 -2.83 17.61 -22.81
N ILE A 73 -4.10 17.40 -22.53
CA ILE A 73 -4.58 16.77 -21.30
C ILE A 73 -4.13 15.29 -21.25
N VAL A 74 -4.23 14.56 -22.36
CA VAL A 74 -3.78 13.18 -22.49
C VAL A 74 -2.26 13.09 -22.31
N LYS A 75 -1.50 14.01 -22.92
CA LYS A 75 -0.05 14.08 -22.75
C LYS A 75 0.35 14.37 -21.30
N ASP A 76 -0.31 15.31 -20.64
CA ASP A 76 -0.07 15.63 -19.23
C ASP A 76 -0.46 14.46 -18.30
N ALA A 77 -1.56 13.78 -18.60
CA ALA A 77 -1.97 12.57 -17.89
C ALA A 77 -0.94 11.44 -18.06
N LYS A 78 -0.43 11.23 -19.28
CA LYS A 78 0.61 10.26 -19.57
C LYS A 78 1.90 10.55 -18.79
N VAL A 79 2.39 11.80 -18.82
CA VAL A 79 3.59 12.21 -18.07
C VAL A 79 3.41 12.00 -16.57
N LYS A 80 2.22 12.32 -16.02
CA LYS A 80 1.93 12.07 -14.60
C LYS A 80 1.85 10.59 -14.28
N ALA A 81 1.31 9.76 -15.18
CA ALA A 81 1.25 8.32 -15.01
C ALA A 81 2.65 7.69 -15.04
N GLU A 82 3.50 8.09 -16.00
CA GLU A 82 4.90 7.65 -16.08
C GLU A 82 5.67 8.01 -14.80
N LYS A 83 5.48 9.22 -14.27
CA LYS A 83 6.05 9.61 -12.99
C LYS A 83 5.55 8.76 -11.83
N LEU A 84 4.26 8.45 -11.80
CA LEU A 84 3.68 7.58 -10.77
C LEU A 84 4.23 6.16 -10.84
N LEU A 85 4.49 5.64 -12.03
CA LEU A 85 5.12 4.34 -12.24
C LEU A 85 6.55 4.33 -11.70
N ASP A 86 7.30 5.41 -11.95
CA ASP A 86 8.66 5.57 -11.41
C ASP A 86 8.66 5.66 -9.87
N ASP A 87 7.75 6.45 -9.31
CA ASP A 87 7.56 6.56 -7.86
C ASP A 87 7.20 5.18 -7.25
N VAL A 88 6.34 4.39 -7.90
CA VAL A 88 5.98 3.04 -7.45
C VAL A 88 7.20 2.10 -7.50
N ASN A 89 8.03 2.18 -8.54
CA ASN A 89 9.25 1.37 -8.62
C ASN A 89 10.23 1.74 -7.52
N GLY A 90 10.46 3.04 -7.32
CA GLY A 90 11.31 3.52 -6.23
C GLY A 90 10.80 3.10 -4.85
N LEU A 91 9.47 3.09 -4.64
CA LEU A 91 8.86 2.58 -3.41
C LEU A 91 9.08 1.07 -3.24
N ILE A 92 8.86 0.27 -4.29
CA ILE A 92 9.08 -1.18 -4.25
C ILE A 92 10.55 -1.48 -3.92
N ASP A 93 11.48 -0.74 -4.52
CA ASP A 93 12.91 -0.94 -4.29
C ASP A 93 13.30 -0.54 -2.86
N GLN A 94 12.80 0.58 -2.35
CA GLN A 94 13.00 0.96 -0.94
C GLN A 94 12.42 -0.08 0.03
N ILE A 95 11.22 -0.60 -0.27
CA ILE A 95 10.57 -1.66 0.49
C ILE A 95 11.37 -2.97 0.42
N LYS A 96 12.09 -3.27 -0.67
CA LYS A 96 12.91 -4.49 -0.79
C LYS A 96 14.29 -4.35 -0.14
N THR A 97 14.89 -3.16 -0.16
CA THR A 97 16.29 -2.94 0.23
C THR A 97 16.46 -2.66 1.74
N LYS A 98 15.43 -2.13 2.43
CA LYS A 98 15.37 -2.01 3.90
C LYS A 98 14.55 -3.14 4.50
#